data_AF-A0A9D1TES7-F1
#
_entry.id   AF-A0A9D1TES7-F1
#
_cell.length_a   1.000
_cell.length_b   1.000
_cell.length_c   1.000
_cell.angle_alpha   90.00
_cell.angle_beta   90.00
_cell.angle_gamma   90.00
#
_symmetry.space_group_name_H-M   'P 1'
#
loop_
_entity.id
_entity.type
_entity.pdbx_description
1 polymer ?
#
loop_
_entity_poly.entity_id
_entity_poly.type
_entity_poly.pdbx_seq_one_letter_code
_entity_poly.pdbx_strand_id
1 'polypeptide(L)'
;MKGEDADTLFGKLEKQGKMQREDMIPVLLSPLMGGRMAIKDRILQGIYYVKNEEGKLPEIEIGKMQAVLYAFANKFLNAGELEEIKEAIAMTKLGEMLFDDGVKAGEKKGEEKMSKLTIRLLDEKRYGDLERAVKDQEYREKLYKAFGI
;
A
#
# COMPACT_ATOMS: atom_id res chain seq x y z
N MET A 1 20.72 2.81 19.55
CA MET A 1 20.46 1.94 18.39
C MET A 1 21.21 0.61 18.44
N LYS A 2 22.55 0.52 18.32
CA LYS A 2 23.27 -0.70 18.75
C LYS A 2 23.27 -0.74 20.28
N GLY A 3 22.37 -1.53 20.86
CA GLY A 3 22.22 -1.68 22.31
C GLY A 3 20.78 -1.62 22.82
N GLU A 4 19.82 -1.25 21.97
CA GLU A 4 18.39 -1.36 22.30
C GLU A 4 17.86 -2.72 21.83
N ASP A 5 16.96 -3.30 22.61
CA ASP A 5 16.45 -4.66 22.45
C ASP A 5 14.95 -4.65 22.17
N ALA A 6 14.55 -5.22 21.03
CA ALA A 6 13.16 -5.17 20.58
C ALA A 6 12.23 -5.99 21.48
N ASP A 7 12.70 -7.13 22.02
CA ASP A 7 11.91 -7.95 22.94
C ASP A 7 11.53 -7.16 24.20
N THR A 8 12.48 -6.39 24.72
CA THR A 8 12.27 -5.51 25.88
C THR A 8 11.28 -4.38 25.57
N LEU A 9 11.41 -3.75 24.40
CA LEU A 9 10.50 -2.70 23.95
C LEU A 9 9.06 -3.20 23.84
N PHE A 10 8.83 -4.28 23.08
CA PHE A 10 7.49 -4.78 22.85
C PHE A 10 6.90 -5.45 24.10
N GLY A 11 7.73 -6.11 24.93
CA GLY A 11 7.28 -6.62 26.22
C GLY A 11 6.86 -5.52 27.21
N LYS A 12 7.47 -4.32 27.15
CA LYS A 12 7.00 -3.14 27.89
C LYS A 12 5.66 -2.66 27.35
N LEU A 13 5.53 -2.52 26.03
CA LEU A 13 4.31 -2.02 25.38
C LEU A 13 3.11 -2.94 25.59
N GLU A 14 3.33 -4.26 25.58
CA GLU A 14 2.30 -5.25 25.88
C GLU A 14 1.76 -5.08 27.30
N LYS A 15 2.65 -4.92 28.30
CA LYS A 15 2.26 -4.66 29.70
C LYS A 15 1.54 -3.33 29.88
N GLN A 16 1.90 -2.31 29.11
CA GLN A 16 1.26 -1.00 29.14
C GLN A 16 -0.07 -0.96 28.38
N GLY A 17 -0.28 -1.90 27.46
CA GLY A 17 -1.45 -2.00 26.58
C GLY A 17 -1.56 -0.92 25.52
N LYS A 18 -0.70 0.11 25.55
CA LYS A 18 -0.70 1.22 24.58
C LYS A 18 0.70 1.80 24.39
N MET A 19 0.91 2.40 23.23
CA MET A 19 2.12 3.15 22.88
C MET A 19 2.02 4.59 23.40
N GLN A 20 3.09 5.10 24.00
CA GLN A 20 3.22 6.52 24.35
C GLN A 20 4.05 7.25 23.30
N ARG A 21 4.08 8.59 23.38
CA ARG A 21 4.82 9.42 22.40
C ARG A 21 6.31 9.10 22.39
N GLU A 22 6.88 8.80 23.55
CA GLU A 22 8.29 8.45 23.72
C GLU A 22 8.63 7.08 23.10
N ASP A 23 7.62 6.22 22.90
CA ASP A 23 7.79 4.87 22.34
C ASP A 23 7.68 4.87 20.81
N MET A 24 7.12 5.92 20.19
CA MET A 24 6.88 5.96 18.74
C MET A 24 8.16 5.76 17.93
N ILE A 25 9.20 6.55 18.21
CA ILE A 25 10.48 6.46 17.51
C ILE A 25 11.15 5.09 17.75
N PRO A 26 11.25 4.58 18.99
CA PRO A 26 11.70 3.21 19.26
C PRO A 26 10.93 2.14 18.45
N VAL A 27 9.61 2.23 18.38
CA VAL A 27 8.76 1.27 17.65
C VAL A 27 9.09 1.27 16.16
N LEU A 28 9.19 2.47 15.54
CA LEU A 28 9.54 2.61 14.12
C LEU A 28 10.93 2.06 13.80
N LEU A 29 11.86 2.16 14.75
CA LEU A 29 13.26 1.78 14.58
C LEU A 29 13.57 0.38 15.12
N SER A 30 12.58 -0.32 15.67
CA SER A 30 12.70 -1.70 16.16
C SER A 30 13.27 -2.71 15.15
N PRO A 31 13.11 -2.56 13.81
CA PRO A 31 13.75 -3.45 12.85
C PRO A 31 15.29 -3.39 12.89
N LEU A 32 15.88 -2.31 13.42
CA LEU A 32 17.33 -2.13 13.56
C LEU A 32 17.89 -2.56 14.93
N MET A 33 17.02 -2.87 15.89
CA MET A 33 17.40 -3.21 17.26
C MET A 33 18.00 -4.62 17.36
N GLY A 34 18.61 -4.94 18.50
CA GLY A 34 18.91 -6.33 18.86
C GLY A 34 17.65 -7.09 19.28
N GLY A 35 17.80 -8.37 19.60
CA GLY A 35 16.71 -9.18 20.16
C GLY A 35 16.51 -10.52 19.44
N ARG A 36 15.70 -11.38 20.06
CA ARG A 36 15.33 -12.71 19.55
C ARG A 36 14.12 -12.65 18.63
N MET A 37 13.23 -11.68 18.81
CA MET A 37 12.09 -11.46 17.92
C MET A 37 12.57 -11.28 16.46
N ALA A 38 11.92 -11.93 15.49
CA ALA A 38 12.30 -11.80 14.09
C ALA A 38 12.02 -10.38 13.56
N ILE A 39 12.79 -9.90 12.57
CA ILE A 39 12.61 -8.55 12.00
C ILE A 39 11.19 -8.37 11.45
N LYS A 40 10.63 -9.39 10.80
CA LYS A 40 9.25 -9.39 10.31
C LYS A 40 8.25 -9.09 11.44
N ASP A 41 8.36 -9.81 12.55
CA ASP A 41 7.44 -9.68 13.68
C ASP A 41 7.55 -8.29 14.33
N ARG A 42 8.76 -7.73 14.40
CA ARG A 42 8.98 -6.36 14.89
C ARG A 42 8.26 -5.33 14.01
N ILE A 43 8.33 -5.50 12.69
CA ILE A 43 7.64 -4.64 11.73
C ILE A 43 6.11 -4.78 11.88
N LEU A 44 5.60 -6.01 11.96
CA LEU A 44 4.17 -6.27 12.17
C LEU A 44 3.66 -5.65 13.48
N GLN A 45 4.40 -5.82 14.58
CA GLN A 45 4.10 -5.15 15.85
C GLN A 45 4.12 -3.63 15.71
N GLY A 46 5.12 -3.08 15.00
CA GLY A 46 5.17 -1.66 14.71
C GLY A 46 3.94 -1.16 13.96
N ILE A 47 3.51 -1.87 12.92
CA ILE A 47 2.31 -1.52 12.15
C ILE A 47 1.06 -1.60 13.02
N TYR A 48 0.95 -2.63 13.87
CA TYR A 48 -0.14 -2.78 14.82
C TYR A 48 -0.25 -1.59 15.79
N TYR A 49 0.87 -1.18 16.41
CA TYR A 49 0.86 -0.04 17.33
C TYR A 49 0.59 1.29 16.61
N VAL A 50 1.15 1.49 15.42
CA VAL A 50 0.87 2.68 14.59
C VAL A 50 -0.60 2.74 14.18
N LYS A 51 -1.19 1.62 13.76
CA LYS A 51 -2.62 1.50 13.44
C LYS A 51 -3.50 1.89 14.63
N ASN A 52 -3.12 1.49 15.85
CA ASN A 52 -3.89 1.83 17.06
C ASN A 52 -3.82 3.32 17.44
N GLU A 53 -3.00 4.12 16.76
CA GLU A 53 -2.97 5.58 16.88
C GLU A 53 -3.81 6.30 15.80
N GLU A 54 -4.46 5.55 14.90
CA GLU A 54 -5.46 6.10 13.98
C GLU A 54 -6.58 6.81 14.76
N GLY A 55 -6.99 7.98 14.26
CA GLY A 55 -7.96 8.85 14.94
C GLY A 55 -7.41 9.69 16.10
N LYS A 56 -6.19 9.39 16.58
CA LYS A 56 -5.48 10.21 17.57
C LYS A 56 -4.43 11.12 16.93
N LEU A 57 -3.76 10.63 15.89
CA LEU A 57 -2.79 11.39 15.10
C LEU A 57 -3.35 11.77 13.73
N PRO A 58 -2.81 12.83 13.09
CA PRO A 58 -3.12 13.14 11.70
C PRO A 58 -2.83 11.95 10.77
N GLU A 59 -3.72 11.66 9.82
CA GLU A 59 -3.58 10.53 8.89
C GLU A 59 -2.24 10.57 8.12
N ILE A 60 -1.76 11.76 7.78
CA ILE A 60 -0.46 11.93 7.12
C ILE A 60 0.73 11.50 8.00
N GLU A 61 0.62 11.63 9.32
CA GLU A 61 1.65 11.18 10.25
C GLU A 61 1.64 9.65 10.37
N ILE A 62 0.46 9.05 10.52
CA ILE A 62 0.28 7.58 10.49
C ILE A 62 0.85 7.01 9.19
N GLY A 63 0.56 7.65 8.06
CA GLY A 63 1.07 7.19 6.76
C GLY A 63 2.59 7.26 6.65
N LYS A 64 3.23 8.31 7.19
CA LYS A 64 4.69 8.40 7.25
C LYS A 64 5.30 7.31 8.14
N MET A 65 4.67 7.02 9.28
CA MET A 65 5.10 5.97 10.19
C MET A 65 5.03 4.58 9.53
N GLN A 66 3.93 4.26 8.85
CA GLN A 66 3.79 3.03 8.09
C GLN A 66 4.78 2.95 6.92
N ALA A 67 5.05 4.05 6.22
CA ALA A 67 6.04 4.10 5.15
C ALA A 67 7.47 3.81 5.65
N VAL A 68 7.84 4.28 6.84
CA VAL A 68 9.13 3.94 7.47
C VAL A 68 9.22 2.43 7.74
N LEU A 69 8.17 1.84 8.31
CA LEU A 69 8.12 0.40 8.58
C LEU A 69 8.15 -0.44 7.29
N TYR A 70 7.43 0.00 6.25
CA TYR A 70 7.47 -0.63 4.92
C TYR A 70 8.84 -0.51 4.25
N ALA A 71 9.54 0.61 4.42
CA ALA A 71 10.91 0.76 3.91
C ALA A 71 11.87 -0.24 4.57
N PHE A 72 11.71 -0.50 5.87
CA PHE A 72 12.46 -1.56 6.54
C PHE A 72 12.05 -2.95 6.05
N ALA A 73 10.76 -3.21 5.84
CA ALA A 73 10.28 -4.46 5.27
C ALA A 73 10.92 -4.73 3.90
N ASN A 74 10.86 -3.75 3.00
CA ASN A 74 11.46 -3.85 1.66
C ASN A 74 12.99 -4.03 1.71
N LYS A 75 13.66 -3.54 2.76
CA LYS A 75 15.11 -3.66 2.90
C LYS A 75 15.55 -5.02 3.46
N PHE A 76 14.79 -5.59 4.40
CA PHE A 76 15.24 -6.73 5.21
C PHE A 76 14.49 -8.03 4.94
N LEU A 77 13.26 -7.96 4.43
CA LEU A 77 12.39 -9.14 4.27
C LEU A 77 12.46 -9.69 2.85
N ASN A 78 12.15 -10.98 2.72
CA ASN A 78 11.99 -11.61 1.42
C ASN A 78 10.61 -11.29 0.81
N ALA A 79 10.40 -11.66 -0.45
CA ALA A 79 9.16 -11.35 -1.17
C ALA A 79 7.90 -11.91 -0.49
N GLY A 80 7.93 -13.12 0.06
CA GLY A 80 6.78 -13.71 0.74
C GLY A 80 6.44 -12.99 2.04
N GLU A 81 7.46 -12.70 2.86
CA GLU A 81 7.29 -11.93 4.09
C GLU A 81 6.82 -10.49 3.81
N LEU A 82 7.27 -9.89 2.71
CA LEU A 82 6.84 -8.55 2.30
C LEU A 82 5.34 -8.52 1.94
N GLU A 83 4.79 -9.58 1.36
CA GLU A 83 3.35 -9.66 1.11
C GLU A 83 2.55 -9.66 2.42
N GLU A 84 3.00 -10.36 3.46
CA GLU A 84 2.36 -10.29 4.79
C GLU A 84 2.35 -8.86 5.36
N ILE A 85 3.44 -8.11 5.15
CA ILE A 85 3.50 -6.69 5.55
C ILE A 85 2.52 -5.84 4.75
N LYS A 86 2.40 -6.07 3.44
CA LYS A 86 1.43 -5.35 2.59
C LYS A 86 0.00 -5.63 3.02
N GLU A 87 -0.34 -6.87 3.36
CA GLU A 87 -1.65 -7.24 3.90
C GLU A 87 -1.93 -6.51 5.22
N ALA A 88 -0.94 -6.45 6.13
CA ALA A 88 -1.08 -5.71 7.38
C ALA A 88 -1.36 -4.21 7.16
N ILE A 89 -0.69 -3.58 6.17
CA ILE A 89 -0.93 -2.17 5.80
C ILE A 89 -2.27 -2.01 5.08
N ALA A 90 -2.67 -2.96 4.23
CA ALA A 90 -3.95 -2.93 3.52
C ALA A 90 -5.14 -2.88 4.48
N MET A 91 -5.02 -3.48 5.67
CA MET A 91 -6.02 -3.43 6.75
C MET A 91 -5.99 -2.15 7.59
N THR A 92 -5.29 -1.10 7.17
CA THR A 92 -5.20 0.19 7.85
C THR A 92 -5.99 1.24 7.08
N LYS A 93 -6.33 2.36 7.70
CA LYS A 93 -7.03 3.44 6.99
C LYS A 93 -6.21 3.99 5.82
N LEU A 94 -4.88 4.02 5.94
CA LEU A 94 -4.01 4.36 4.81
C LEU A 94 -4.15 3.35 3.68
N GLY A 95 -4.19 2.05 4.01
CA GLY A 95 -4.38 0.98 3.03
C GLY A 95 -5.67 1.16 2.23
N GLU A 96 -6.78 1.44 2.91
CA GLU A 96 -8.07 1.75 2.29
C GLU A 96 -7.98 2.98 1.37
N MET A 97 -7.38 4.08 1.84
CA MET A 97 -7.20 5.29 1.04
C MET A 97 -6.36 5.04 -0.23
N LEU A 98 -5.27 4.30 -0.11
CA LEU A 98 -4.42 3.94 -1.26
C LEU A 98 -5.15 3.07 -2.27
N PHE A 99 -6.00 2.15 -1.80
CA PHE A 99 -6.84 1.34 -2.67
C PHE A 99 -7.86 2.20 -3.42
N ASP A 100 -8.59 3.06 -2.72
CA ASP A 100 -9.59 3.95 -3.30
C ASP A 100 -8.99 4.92 -4.33
N ASP A 101 -7.83 5.51 -4.01
CA ASP A 101 -7.10 6.37 -4.95
C ASP A 101 -6.64 5.58 -6.19
N GLY A 102 -6.23 4.33 -5.99
CA GLY A 102 -5.91 3.41 -7.07
C GLY A 102 -7.11 3.12 -7.99
N VAL A 103 -8.29 2.86 -7.40
CA VAL A 103 -9.54 2.65 -8.14
C VAL A 103 -9.91 3.88 -8.97
N LYS A 104 -9.95 5.06 -8.35
CA LYS A 104 -10.25 6.33 -9.04
C LYS A 104 -9.28 6.61 -10.17
N ALA A 105 -7.98 6.37 -9.96
CA ALA A 105 -6.97 6.53 -11.00
C ALA A 105 -7.17 5.51 -12.14
N GLY A 106 -7.58 4.29 -11.82
CA GLY A 106 -7.93 3.25 -12.77
C GLY A 106 -9.14 3.62 -13.63
N GLU A 107 -10.22 4.10 -13.01
CA GLU A 107 -11.43 4.57 -13.70
C GLU A 107 -11.11 5.71 -14.67
N LYS A 108 -10.38 6.72 -14.21
CA LYS A 108 -9.95 7.85 -15.05
C LYS A 108 -9.11 7.39 -16.24
N LYS A 109 -8.14 6.49 -16.02
CA LYS A 109 -7.34 5.92 -17.12
C LYS A 109 -8.22 5.12 -18.09
N GLY A 110 -9.20 4.37 -17.58
CA GLY A 110 -10.15 3.62 -18.40
C GLY A 110 -10.99 4.53 -19.30
N GLU A 111 -11.50 5.62 -18.75
CA GLU A 111 -12.24 6.65 -19.48
C GLU A 111 -11.37 7.32 -20.56
N GLU A 112 -10.14 7.71 -20.22
CA GLU A 112 -9.18 8.29 -21.17
C GLU A 112 -8.85 7.33 -22.33
N LYS A 113 -8.62 6.04 -22.03
CA LYS A 113 -8.39 5.02 -23.06
C LYS A 113 -9.60 4.87 -23.98
N MET A 114 -10.81 4.77 -23.41
CA MET A 114 -12.04 4.61 -24.19
C MET A 114 -12.33 5.85 -25.04
N SER A 115 -12.09 7.05 -24.51
CA SER A 115 -12.24 8.31 -25.24
C SER A 115 -11.30 8.39 -26.45
N LYS A 116 -10.00 8.09 -26.26
CA LYS A 116 -9.02 8.02 -27.35
C LYS A 116 -9.43 7.02 -28.43
N LEU A 117 -9.88 5.83 -28.04
CA LEU A 117 -10.33 4.81 -28.97
C LEU A 117 -11.58 5.26 -29.74
N THR A 118 -12.53 5.89 -29.06
CA THR A 118 -13.76 6.39 -29.67
C THR A 118 -13.46 7.46 -30.71
N ILE A 119 -12.63 8.45 -30.38
CA ILE A 119 -12.19 9.49 -31.33
C ILE A 119 -11.54 8.84 -32.55
N ARG A 120 -10.60 7.91 -32.32
CA ARG A 120 -9.87 7.24 -33.41
C ARG A 120 -10.80 6.47 -34.35
N LEU A 121 -11.74 5.71 -33.81
CA LEU A 121 -12.68 4.92 -34.62
C LEU A 121 -13.70 5.79 -35.35
N LEU A 122 -14.12 6.91 -34.75
CA LEU A 122 -15.00 7.88 -35.41
C LEU A 122 -14.29 8.57 -36.59
N ASP A 123 -13.04 9.00 -36.41
CA ASP A 123 -12.23 9.62 -37.46
C ASP A 123 -11.99 8.65 -38.64
N GLU A 124 -11.73 7.37 -38.33
CA GLU A 124 -11.59 6.30 -39.33
C GLU A 124 -12.93 5.78 -39.88
N LYS A 125 -14.07 6.29 -39.38
CA LYS A 125 -15.44 5.85 -39.72
C LYS A 125 -15.68 4.34 -39.50
N ARG A 126 -14.97 3.75 -38.52
CA ARG A 126 -15.04 2.32 -38.16
C ARG A 126 -16.14 2.06 -37.14
N TYR A 127 -17.38 2.39 -37.50
CA TYR A 127 -18.53 2.32 -36.58
C TYR A 127 -18.80 0.89 -36.05
N GLY A 128 -18.61 -0.13 -36.89
CA GLY A 128 -18.77 -1.52 -36.48
C GLY A 128 -17.74 -1.97 -35.43
N ASP A 129 -16.51 -1.44 -35.52
CA ASP A 129 -15.48 -1.71 -34.52
C ASP A 129 -15.77 -0.99 -33.20
N LEU A 130 -16.33 0.21 -33.26
CA LEU A 130 -16.76 0.93 -32.07
C LEU A 130 -17.87 0.16 -31.34
N GLU A 131 -18.90 -0.26 -32.08
CA GLU A 131 -19.99 -1.07 -31.51
C GLU A 131 -19.47 -2.37 -30.87
N ARG A 132 -18.55 -3.05 -31.56
CA ARG A 132 -17.95 -4.28 -31.05
C ARG A 132 -17.09 -4.01 -29.82
N ALA A 133 -16.25 -2.97 -29.81
CA ALA A 133 -15.37 -2.64 -28.70
C ALA A 133 -16.12 -2.28 -27.41
N VAL A 134 -17.33 -1.73 -27.51
CA VAL A 134 -18.18 -1.47 -26.33
C VAL A 134 -18.66 -2.77 -25.69
N LYS A 135 -18.96 -3.79 -26.50
CA LYS A 135 -19.55 -5.08 -26.05
C LYS A 135 -18.50 -6.16 -25.74
N ASP A 136 -17.33 -6.10 -26.37
CA ASP A 136 -16.29 -7.12 -26.33
C ASP A 136 -14.99 -6.50 -25.79
N GLN A 137 -14.71 -6.79 -24.51
CA GLN A 137 -13.52 -6.28 -23.83
C GLN A 137 -12.22 -6.81 -24.44
N GLU A 138 -12.16 -8.07 -24.87
CA GLU A 138 -10.95 -8.63 -25.49
C GLU A 138 -10.66 -7.97 -26.84
N TYR A 139 -11.70 -7.72 -27.62
CA TYR A 139 -11.58 -6.96 -28.86
C TYR A 139 -11.13 -5.52 -28.61
N ARG A 140 -11.72 -4.85 -27.60
CA ARG A 140 -11.30 -3.51 -27.18
C ARG A 140 -9.82 -3.48 -26.78
N GLU A 141 -9.34 -4.46 -26.03
CA GLU A 141 -7.91 -4.58 -25.66
C GLU A 141 -6.99 -4.80 -26.87
N LYS A 142 -7.45 -5.55 -27.89
CA LYS A 142 -6.69 -5.68 -29.16
C LYS A 142 -6.59 -4.35 -29.89
N LEU A 143 -7.66 -3.56 -29.93
CA LEU A 143 -7.66 -2.23 -30.53
C LEU A 143 -6.79 -1.25 -29.75
N TYR A 144 -6.83 -1.29 -28.41
CA TYR A 144 -5.92 -0.51 -27.58
C TYR A 144 -4.45 -0.79 -27.94
N LYS A 145 -4.06 -2.06 -28.01
CA LYS A 145 -2.69 -2.45 -28.42
C LYS A 145 -2.36 -2.01 -29.84
N ALA A 146 -3.28 -2.19 -30.80
CA ALA A 146 -3.07 -1.83 -32.20
C ALA A 146 -2.89 -0.32 -32.41
N PHE A 147 -3.56 0.51 -31.62
CA PHE A 147 -3.49 1.96 -31.70
C PHE A 147 -2.53 2.61 -30.69
N GLY A 148 -1.87 1.83 -29.83
CA GLY A 148 -0.96 2.33 -28.80
C GLY A 148 -1.67 3.11 -27.68
N ILE A 149 -2.88 2.70 -27.30
CA ILE A 149 -3.73 3.31 -26.27
C ILE A 149 -3.62 2.55 -24.94
#